data_AF-A0A7S3XVH2-F1
#
_entry.id   AF-A0A7S3XVH2-F1
#
_cell.length_a   1.000
_cell.length_b   1.000
_cell.length_c   1.000
_cell.angle_alpha   90.00
_cell.angle_beta   90.00
_cell.angle_gamma   90.00
#
_symmetry.space_group_name_H-M   'P 1'
#
loop_
_entity.id
_entity.type
_entity.pdbx_description
1 polymer ?
#
loop_
_entity_poly.entity_id
_entity_poly.type
_entity_poly.pdbx_seq_one_letter_code
_entity_poly.pdbx_strand_id
1 'polypeptide(L)'
;SLLLIHPPHTPHLPGLQALGLPPQALIWVGAATPAEALWAAEQAIKSRVAVLAWLPEARPEQLRRLQVSALGSDAPAFLVRPERAGQQSSAAPLRLAVRPGEGWGLDVHLLKRRGPAHEGW
;
A
#
# COMPACT_ATOMS: atom_id res chain seq x y z
N SER A 1 -10.00 -7.29 -7.65
CA SER A 1 -10.49 -6.51 -6.50
C SER A 1 -9.33 -5.80 -5.80
N LEU A 2 -9.61 -4.67 -5.15
CA LEU A 2 -8.71 -3.87 -4.34
C LEU A 2 -9.22 -3.83 -2.89
N LEU A 3 -8.36 -4.20 -1.95
CA LEU A 3 -8.63 -4.12 -0.52
C LEU A 3 -7.96 -2.88 0.07
N LEU A 4 -8.75 -2.04 0.74
CA LEU A 4 -8.29 -0.90 1.52
C LEU A 4 -8.30 -1.28 3.00
N ILE A 5 -7.12 -1.37 3.61
CA ILE A 5 -6.98 -1.73 5.02
C ILE A 5 -6.74 -0.48 5.85
N HIS A 6 -7.69 -0.16 6.73
CA HIS A 6 -7.62 0.95 7.67
C HIS A 6 -7.30 2.32 7.02
N PRO A 7 -7.95 2.73 5.92
CA PRO A 7 -7.76 4.07 5.37
C PRO A 7 -8.08 5.14 6.41
N PRO A 8 -7.31 6.25 6.48
CA PRO A 8 -7.50 7.31 7.48
C PRO A 8 -8.78 8.13 7.21
N HIS A 9 -9.31 8.06 5.99
CA HIS A 9 -10.51 8.74 5.55
C HIS A 9 -11.39 7.78 4.77
N THR A 10 -12.69 8.06 4.74
CA THR A 10 -13.65 7.30 3.92
C THR A 10 -13.27 7.42 2.44
N PRO A 11 -13.10 6.29 1.72
CA PRO A 11 -12.81 6.30 0.29
C PRO A 11 -13.91 7.00 -0.50
N HIS A 12 -13.55 7.97 -1.34
CA HIS A 12 -14.51 8.69 -2.18
C HIS A 12 -14.88 7.86 -3.42
N LEU A 13 -15.91 7.01 -3.28
CA LEU A 13 -16.32 6.06 -4.32
C LEU A 13 -16.57 6.69 -5.70
N PRO A 14 -17.31 7.81 -5.85
CA PRO A 14 -17.55 8.38 -7.18
C PRO A 14 -16.26 8.81 -7.88
N GLY A 15 -15.27 9.30 -7.12
CA GLY A 15 -13.96 9.66 -7.67
C GLY A 15 -13.17 8.43 -8.13
N LEU A 16 -13.20 7.36 -7.34
CA LEU A 16 -12.57 6.08 -7.73
C LEU A 16 -13.22 5.48 -8.98
N GLN A 17 -14.55 5.59 -9.11
CA GLN A 17 -15.26 5.17 -10.32
C GLN A 17 -14.85 5.99 -11.55
N ALA A 18 -14.74 7.32 -11.40
CA ALA A 18 -14.25 8.18 -12.48
C ALA A 18 -12.82 7.84 -12.91
N LEU A 19 -12.02 7.28 -12.00
CA LEU A 19 -10.67 6.76 -12.26
C LEU A 19 -10.65 5.29 -12.77
N GLY A 20 -11.82 4.70 -13.07
CA GLY A 20 -11.93 3.36 -13.64
C GLY A 20 -12.00 2.21 -12.64
N LEU A 21 -12.13 2.49 -11.33
CA LEU A 21 -12.30 1.45 -10.31
C LEU A 21 -13.80 1.18 -10.05
N PRO A 22 -14.36 0.03 -10.46
CA PRO A 22 -15.76 -0.27 -10.22
C PRO A 22 -16.01 -0.50 -8.71
N PRO A 23 -17.15 -0.05 -8.14
CA PRO A 23 -17.40 -0.15 -6.69
C PRO A 23 -17.38 -1.59 -6.17
N GLN A 24 -17.81 -2.55 -7.00
CA GLN A 24 -17.86 -3.97 -6.66
C GLN A 24 -16.46 -4.59 -6.53
N ALA A 25 -15.44 -3.93 -7.10
CA ALA A 25 -14.06 -4.35 -6.96
C ALA A 25 -13.40 -3.78 -5.70
N LEU A 26 -14.02 -2.83 -4.99
CA LEU A 26 -13.45 -2.22 -3.79
C LEU A 26 -14.00 -2.87 -2.51
N ILE A 27 -13.09 -3.34 -1.65
CA ILE A 27 -13.43 -3.82 -0.31
C ILE A 27 -12.72 -2.94 0.71
N TRP A 28 -13.48 -2.32 1.60
CA TRP A 28 -12.94 -1.53 2.71
C TRP A 28 -12.98 -2.37 3.99
N VAL A 29 -11.82 -2.55 4.61
CA VAL A 29 -11.67 -3.20 5.91
C VAL A 29 -11.29 -2.15 6.95
N GLY A 30 -12.21 -1.86 7.87
CA GLY A 30 -11.91 -1.10 9.08
C GLY A 30 -11.16 -1.96 10.09
N ALA A 31 -10.33 -1.32 10.91
CA ALA A 31 -9.65 -1.95 12.05
C ALA A 31 -9.66 -0.96 13.22
N ALA A 32 -9.90 -1.45 14.43
CA ALA A 32 -9.96 -0.64 15.64
C ALA A 32 -8.57 -0.44 16.26
N THR A 33 -7.61 -1.33 15.97
CA THR A 33 -6.26 -1.26 16.52
C THR A 33 -5.17 -1.41 15.45
N PRO A 34 -3.94 -0.91 15.69
CA PRO A 34 -2.80 -1.15 14.79
C PRO A 34 -2.50 -2.65 14.60
N ALA A 35 -2.75 -3.47 15.62
CA ALA A 35 -2.56 -4.92 15.55
C ALA A 35 -3.58 -5.59 14.62
N GLU A 36 -4.85 -5.20 14.71
CA GLU A 36 -5.90 -5.65 13.79
C GLU A 36 -5.62 -5.22 12.35
N ALA A 37 -5.21 -3.96 12.13
CA ALA A 37 -4.86 -3.47 10.80
C ALA A 37 -3.70 -4.27 10.19
N LEU A 38 -2.68 -4.56 10.99
CA LEU A 38 -1.55 -5.39 10.57
C LEU A 38 -1.99 -6.83 10.23
N TRP A 39 -2.83 -7.44 11.07
CA TRP A 39 -3.35 -8.78 10.83
C TRP A 39 -4.23 -8.82 9.56
N ALA A 40 -5.11 -7.84 9.38
CA ALA A 40 -5.96 -7.72 8.21
C ALA A 40 -5.15 -7.56 6.93
N ALA A 41 -4.08 -6.74 6.96
CA ALA A 41 -3.15 -6.61 5.84
C ALA A 41 -2.46 -7.94 5.51
N GLU A 42 -2.07 -8.71 6.52
CA GLU A 42 -1.45 -10.04 6.33
C GLU A 42 -2.42 -11.02 5.66
N GLN A 43 -3.69 -11.06 6.08
CA GLN A 43 -4.70 -11.92 5.44
C GLN A 43 -5.04 -11.44 4.03
N ALA A 44 -5.13 -10.12 3.82
CA ALA A 44 -5.39 -9.53 2.50
C ALA A 44 -4.30 -9.91 1.50
N ILE A 45 -3.02 -9.84 1.89
CA ILE A 45 -1.90 -10.27 1.05
C ILE A 45 -2.02 -11.76 0.67
N LYS A 46 -2.37 -12.62 1.63
CA LYS A 46 -2.55 -14.06 1.38
C LYS A 46 -3.71 -14.37 0.42
N SER A 47 -4.68 -13.47 0.30
CA SER A 47 -5.82 -13.62 -0.63
C SER A 47 -5.47 -13.30 -2.10
N ARG A 48 -4.23 -12.87 -2.39
CA ARG A 48 -3.72 -12.62 -3.76
C ARG A 48 -4.55 -11.60 -4.56
N VAL A 49 -5.07 -10.59 -3.87
CA VAL A 49 -5.76 -9.43 -4.44
C VAL A 49 -4.90 -8.18 -4.25
N ALA A 50 -5.17 -7.10 -4.99
CA ALA A 50 -4.44 -5.85 -4.79
C ALA A 50 -4.76 -5.29 -3.39
N VAL A 51 -3.74 -4.84 -2.65
CA VAL A 51 -3.89 -4.31 -1.28
C VAL A 51 -3.29 -2.93 -1.17
N LEU A 52 -4.01 -2.01 -0.54
CA LEU A 52 -3.49 -0.74 -0.04
C LEU A 52 -3.78 -0.67 1.46
N ALA A 53 -2.74 -0.71 2.29
CA ALA A 53 -2.87 -0.76 3.74
C ALA A 53 -2.19 0.43 4.41
N TRP A 54 -2.90 1.16 5.24
CA TRP A 54 -2.36 2.26 6.03
C TRP A 54 -1.87 1.73 7.37
N LEU A 55 -0.56 1.58 7.48
CA LEU A 55 0.10 1.00 8.66
C LEU A 55 1.16 1.98 9.20
N PRO A 56 0.76 3.19 9.69
CA PRO A 56 1.69 4.26 10.04
C PRO A 56 2.69 3.85 11.14
N GLU A 57 2.29 2.91 12.00
CA GLU A 57 3.08 2.42 13.14
C GLU A 57 3.81 1.10 12.86
N ALA A 58 3.69 0.54 11.66
CA ALA A 58 4.34 -0.74 11.34
C ALA A 58 5.86 -0.66 11.53
N ARG A 59 6.39 -1.58 12.34
CA ARG A 59 7.82 -1.69 12.65
C ARG A 59 8.56 -2.53 11.59
N PRO A 60 9.89 -2.39 11.45
CA PRO A 60 10.66 -3.10 10.43
C PRO A 60 10.46 -4.63 10.40
N GLU A 61 10.34 -5.27 11.56
CA GLU A 61 10.07 -6.70 11.69
C GLU A 61 8.69 -7.11 11.16
N GLN A 62 7.67 -6.27 11.40
CA GLN A 62 6.32 -6.49 10.89
C GLN A 62 6.30 -6.31 9.37
N LEU A 63 6.98 -5.28 8.84
CA LEU A 63 7.14 -5.07 7.40
C LEU A 63 7.85 -6.25 6.73
N ARG A 64 8.88 -6.82 7.38
CA ARG A 64 9.56 -8.01 6.86
C ARG A 64 8.62 -9.20 6.79
N ARG A 65 7.79 -9.42 7.82
CA ARG A 65 6.79 -10.51 7.82
C ARG A 65 5.78 -10.34 6.69
N LEU A 66 5.24 -9.14 6.51
CA LEU A 66 4.33 -8.83 5.39
C LEU A 66 5.01 -9.02 4.04
N GLN A 67 6.27 -8.58 3.90
CA GLN A 67 7.03 -8.76 2.67
C GLN A 67 7.21 -10.24 2.34
N VAL A 68 7.48 -11.09 3.32
CA VAL A 68 7.58 -12.55 3.13
C VAL A 68 6.24 -13.12 2.66
N SER A 69 5.12 -12.70 3.26
CA SER A 69 3.79 -13.11 2.77
C SER A 69 3.52 -12.65 1.34
N ALA A 70 4.00 -11.46 0.96
CA ALA A 70 3.81 -10.90 -0.37
C ALA A 70 4.66 -11.59 -1.46
N LEU A 71 5.74 -12.30 -1.11
CA LEU A 71 6.58 -12.99 -2.09
C LEU A 71 5.83 -14.07 -2.89
N GLY A 72 4.79 -14.66 -2.31
CA GLY A 72 3.95 -15.68 -2.97
C GLY A 72 2.66 -15.15 -3.56
N SER A 73 2.50 -13.82 -3.66
CA SER A 73 1.33 -13.17 -4.22
C SER A 73 1.67 -12.57 -5.59
N ASP A 74 0.85 -12.90 -6.59
CA ASP A 74 0.93 -12.28 -7.93
C ASP A 74 0.23 -10.91 -7.98
N ALA A 75 -0.45 -10.52 -6.90
CA ALA A 75 -1.07 -9.21 -6.76
C ALA A 75 -0.22 -8.25 -5.93
N PRO A 76 -0.20 -6.95 -6.28
CA PRO A 76 0.61 -5.97 -5.58
C PRO A 76 0.02 -5.61 -4.21
N ALA A 77 0.91 -5.39 -3.25
CA ALA A 77 0.57 -4.88 -1.92
C ALA A 77 1.38 -3.61 -1.61
N PHE A 78 0.66 -2.53 -1.36
CA PHE A 78 1.23 -1.23 -1.02
C PHE A 78 0.93 -0.90 0.44
N LEU A 79 1.97 -0.46 1.16
CA LEU A 79 1.86 -0.01 2.54
C LEU A 79 2.04 1.51 2.58
N VAL A 80 1.02 2.22 3.05
CA VAL A 80 1.04 3.68 3.21
C VAL A 80 1.52 4.02 4.62
N ARG A 81 2.57 4.83 4.69
CA ARG A 81 3.26 5.23 5.93
C ARG A 81 3.65 6.71 5.84
N PRO A 82 3.77 7.42 6.97
CA PRO A 82 4.14 8.83 6.98
C PRO A 82 5.54 9.05 6.40
N GLU A 83 5.79 10.23 5.82
CA GLU A 83 7.04 10.56 5.12
C GLU A 83 8.30 10.31 5.97
N ARG A 84 8.24 10.59 7.28
CA ARG A 84 9.33 10.32 8.26
C ARG A 84 9.79 8.87 8.27
N ALA A 85 8.93 7.92 7.87
CA ALA A 85 9.29 6.51 7.76
C ALA A 85 10.22 6.21 6.57
N GLY A 86 10.40 7.16 5.64
CA GLY A 86 11.36 7.08 4.53
C GLY A 86 12.80 6.87 5.00
N GLN A 87 13.16 7.42 6.16
CA GLN A 87 14.51 7.30 6.74
C GLN A 87 14.75 5.97 7.47
N GLN A 88 13.69 5.18 7.72
CA GLN A 88 13.82 3.90 8.40
C GLN A 88 14.25 2.80 7.43
N SER A 89 15.03 1.83 7.90
CA SER A 89 15.30 0.59 7.17
C SER A 89 14.00 -0.17 6.90
N SER A 90 13.85 -0.71 5.70
CA SER A 90 12.64 -1.42 5.28
C SER A 90 12.95 -2.60 4.35
N ALA A 91 12.23 -3.71 4.59
CA ALA A 91 12.29 -4.92 3.77
C ALA A 91 11.58 -4.75 2.40
N ALA A 92 10.78 -3.70 2.21
CA ALA A 92 10.06 -3.46 0.96
C ALA A 92 11.03 -3.37 -0.24
N PRO A 93 10.78 -4.08 -1.34
CA PRO A 93 11.64 -4.06 -2.52
C PRO A 93 11.52 -2.74 -3.29
N LEU A 94 10.37 -2.08 -3.21
CA LEU A 94 10.11 -0.75 -3.77
C LEU A 94 9.70 0.20 -2.65
N ARG A 95 10.25 1.41 -2.63
CA ARG A 95 9.86 2.49 -1.71
C ARG A 95 9.78 3.79 -2.47
N LEU A 96 8.67 4.48 -2.30
CA LEU A 96 8.36 5.75 -2.95
C LEU A 96 8.04 6.78 -1.88
N ALA A 97 8.50 8.02 -2.07
CA ALA A 97 7.91 9.19 -1.46
C ALA A 97 6.96 9.81 -2.48
N VAL A 98 5.72 10.08 -2.08
CA VAL A 98 4.69 10.63 -2.95
C VAL A 98 4.17 11.91 -2.32
N ARG A 99 4.15 13.00 -3.10
CA ARG A 99 3.60 14.29 -2.71
C ARG A 99 2.61 14.79 -3.76
N PRO A 100 1.63 15.63 -3.38
CA PRO A 100 0.83 16.33 -4.38
C PRO A 100 1.74 17.19 -5.27
N GLY A 101 1.58 17.06 -6.59
CA GLY A 101 2.24 17.91 -7.58
C GLY A 101 1.34 19.05 -8.04
N GLU A 102 1.67 19.69 -9.16
CA GLU A 102 0.80 20.71 -9.76
C GLU A 102 -0.53 20.10 -10.26
N GLY A 103 -1.63 20.81 -10.00
CA GLY A 103 -2.98 20.38 -10.37
C GLY A 103 -3.39 19.08 -9.69
N TRP A 104 -3.68 18.04 -10.50
CA TRP A 104 -4.01 16.68 -10.05
C TRP A 104 -2.83 15.71 -10.18
N GLY A 105 -1.61 16.23 -10.33
CA GLY A 105 -0.39 15.44 -10.46
C GLY A 105 0.08 14.84 -9.13
N LEU A 106 0.93 13.81 -9.23
CA LEU A 106 1.66 13.24 -8.11
C LEU A 106 3.16 13.33 -8.38
N ASP A 107 3.87 13.99 -7.48
CA ASP A 107 5.33 13.99 -7.47
C ASP A 107 5.82 12.71 -6.78
N VAL A 108 6.44 11.84 -7.56
CA VAL A 108 6.93 10.53 -7.09
C VAL A 108 8.45 10.51 -7.07
N HIS A 109 9.01 10.34 -5.88
CA HIS A 109 10.44 10.19 -5.68
C HIS A 109 10.81 8.76 -5.25
N LEU A 110 11.73 8.14 -5.96
CA LEU A 110 12.18 6.77 -5.71
C LEU A 110 13.19 6.73 -4.56
N LEU A 111 12.79 6.19 -3.41
CA LEU A 111 13.68 6.01 -2.25
C LEU A 111 14.48 4.71 -2.32
N LYS A 112 13.88 3.67 -2.90
CA LYS A 112 14.50 2.34 -3.05
C LYS A 112 13.83 1.57 -4.16
N ARG A 113 14.62 0.86 -4.97
CA ARG A 113 14.15 -0.14 -5.91
C ARG A 113 15.12 -1.32 -5.92
N ARG A 114 14.60 -2.52 -5.68
CA ARG A 114 15.35 -3.76 -5.83
C ARG A 114 15.16 -4.30 -7.25
N GLY A 115 16.24 -4.72 -7.88
CA GLY A 115 16.24 -5.25 -9.25
C GLY A 115 16.61 -4.19 -10.29
N PRO A 116 16.84 -4.60 -11.54
CA PRO A 116 17.25 -3.71 -12.62
C PRO A 116 16.19 -2.63 -12.90
N ALA A 117 16.61 -1.51 -13.47
CA ALA A 117 15.68 -0.55 -14.07
C ALA A 117 14.87 -1.27 -15.15
N HIS A 118 13.57 -1.02 -15.21
CA HIS A 118 12.74 -1.50 -16.31
C HIS A 118 13.00 -0.48 -17.39
N GLU A 119 13.70 -0.87 -18.45
CA GLU A 119 13.76 -0.08 -19.67
C GLU A 119 12.40 -0.24 -20.36
N GLY A 120 11.73 0.88 -20.63
CA GLY A 120 10.39 0.92 -21.22
C GLY A 120 9.40 1.65 -20.32
N TRP A 121 9.19 2.93 -20.65
CA TRP A 121 8.01 3.73 -20.29
C TRP A 121 7.32 4.11 -21.59
#